data_AF-A0AAF0EZI8-F1
#
_entry.id   AF-A0AAF0EZI8-F1
#
_cell.length_a   1.000
_cell.length_b   1.000
_cell.length_c   1.000
_cell.angle_alpha   90.00
_cell.angle_beta   90.00
_cell.angle_gamma   90.00
#
_symmetry.space_group_name_H-M   'P 1'
#
loop_
_entity.id
_entity.type
_entity.pdbx_description
1 polymer ?
#
loop_
_entity_poly.entity_id
_entity_poly.type
_entity_poly.pdbx_seq_one_letter_code
_entity_poly.pdbx_strand_id
1 'polypeptide(L)'
;MAGLLRAPRRLGVWSAVRGACRGVRYASGASDAEKSMHELEARWESNPLLHLLASPLRRCIVTHAALPNGLMIQLKVVHIPKGEGTELTLLPDGILHPRYAQKKLGKGMWVLGDQQVFQRLQEKQMHRSVAPEASLLPRVLPLVTHQLQERVVQELELAVARAQTGALERAAAHADNAASAPYHPGPAQARHMRSDALYTPEAPRHGASLVLHESTDGAAARLSPPGACVAYAVPGLFGDAALRAAALAHLLRD
;
A
#
# COMPACT_ATOMS: atom_id res chain seq x y z
N MET A 1 -28.20 -42.52 2.06
CA MET A 1 -29.43 -41.71 2.05
C MET A 1 -29.07 -40.30 1.60
N ALA A 2 -29.36 -39.98 0.34
CA ALA A 2 -28.97 -38.74 -0.32
C ALA A 2 -30.10 -37.70 -0.19
N GLY A 3 -29.87 -36.65 0.59
CA GLY A 3 -30.79 -35.53 0.76
C GLY A 3 -30.52 -34.42 -0.26
N LEU A 4 -31.29 -34.39 -1.34
CA LEU A 4 -31.35 -33.28 -2.30
C LEU A 4 -32.06 -32.08 -1.65
N LEU A 5 -31.31 -31.08 -1.18
CA LEU A 5 -31.86 -29.79 -0.78
C LEU A 5 -31.98 -28.87 -2.01
N ARG A 6 -33.21 -28.73 -2.51
CA ARG A 6 -33.57 -27.72 -3.52
C ARG A 6 -33.61 -26.33 -2.88
N ALA A 7 -32.83 -25.40 -3.43
CA ALA A 7 -32.95 -23.98 -3.12
C ALA A 7 -34.22 -23.37 -3.79
N PRO A 8 -34.94 -22.45 -3.12
CA PRO A 8 -36.10 -21.78 -3.70
C PRO A 8 -35.67 -20.72 -4.73
N ARG A 9 -36.24 -20.80 -5.93
CA ARG A 9 -36.15 -19.75 -6.96
C ARG A 9 -36.97 -18.54 -6.52
N ARG A 10 -36.31 -17.43 -6.17
CA ARG A 10 -36.96 -16.11 -6.05
C ARG A 10 -37.03 -15.46 -7.43
N LEU A 11 -38.18 -15.60 -8.09
CA LEU A 11 -38.62 -14.70 -9.16
C LEU A 11 -39.46 -13.60 -8.48
N GLY A 12 -38.99 -12.35 -8.54
CA GLY A 12 -39.61 -11.24 -7.85
C GLY A 12 -39.35 -9.91 -8.55
N VAL A 13 -40.15 -9.64 -9.58
CA VAL A 13 -40.83 -8.37 -9.87
C VAL A 13 -40.02 -7.08 -9.64
N TRP A 14 -39.28 -6.64 -10.67
CA TRP A 14 -38.74 -5.27 -10.80
C TRP A 14 -39.27 -4.62 -12.09
N SER A 15 -40.60 -4.63 -12.28
CA SER A 15 -41.22 -4.09 -13.49
C SER A 15 -42.55 -3.41 -13.18
N ALA A 16 -42.55 -2.34 -12.37
CA ALA A 16 -43.70 -1.43 -12.29
C ALA A 16 -43.41 -0.10 -11.56
N VAL A 17 -42.28 0.57 -11.80
CA VAL A 17 -42.11 1.99 -11.40
C VAL A 17 -41.26 2.71 -12.44
N ARG A 18 -41.80 2.94 -13.64
CA ARG A 18 -41.08 3.65 -14.72
C ARG A 18 -41.90 4.74 -15.41
N GLY A 19 -42.99 5.22 -14.80
CA GLY A 19 -43.89 6.17 -15.46
C GLY A 19 -44.47 7.23 -14.51
N ALA A 20 -43.66 8.17 -14.02
CA ALA A 20 -44.19 9.38 -13.39
C ALA A 20 -43.21 10.58 -13.23
N CYS A 21 -41.98 10.54 -13.78
CA CYS A 21 -41.05 11.68 -13.69
C CYS A 21 -40.82 12.32 -15.07
N ARG A 22 -41.87 12.89 -15.68
CA ARG A 22 -41.69 13.79 -16.83
C ARG A 22 -41.58 15.23 -16.31
N GLY A 23 -40.40 15.82 -16.49
CA GLY A 23 -40.30 17.24 -16.74
C GLY A 23 -40.00 18.16 -15.56
N VAL A 24 -39.10 17.80 -14.65
CA VAL A 24 -38.33 18.84 -13.95
C VAL A 24 -37.23 19.28 -14.91
N ARG A 25 -37.48 20.40 -15.61
CA ARG A 25 -36.42 21.11 -16.35
C ARG A 25 -35.47 21.68 -15.30
N TYR A 26 -34.36 21.00 -15.04
CA TYR A 26 -33.24 21.57 -14.29
C TYR A 26 -32.67 22.72 -15.11
N ALA A 27 -33.20 23.92 -14.89
CA ALA A 27 -32.76 25.14 -15.53
C ALA A 27 -31.35 25.48 -15.04
N SER A 28 -30.37 25.52 -15.95
CA SER A 28 -29.07 26.22 -15.87
C SER A 28 -28.08 25.89 -14.73
N GLY A 29 -28.52 25.35 -13.59
CA GLY A 29 -27.64 25.00 -12.45
C GLY A 29 -26.97 23.64 -12.57
N ALA A 30 -27.36 22.82 -13.56
CA ALA A 30 -26.70 21.55 -13.85
C ALA A 30 -25.23 21.75 -14.25
N SER A 31 -24.92 22.83 -14.97
CA SER A 31 -23.54 23.11 -15.40
C SER A 31 -22.61 23.42 -14.23
N ASP A 32 -23.07 24.13 -13.20
CA ASP A 32 -22.23 24.49 -12.06
C ASP A 32 -22.05 23.33 -11.08
N ALA A 33 -23.08 22.49 -10.91
CA ALA A 33 -22.99 21.25 -10.16
C ALA A 33 -22.03 20.24 -10.83
N GLU A 34 -22.10 20.10 -12.15
CA GLU A 34 -21.19 19.24 -12.92
C GLU A 34 -19.75 19.72 -12.84
N LYS A 35 -19.50 21.03 -12.98
CA LYS A 35 -18.16 21.61 -12.79
C LYS A 35 -17.63 21.39 -11.38
N SER A 36 -18.46 21.62 -10.36
CA SER A 36 -18.10 21.39 -8.95
C SER A 36 -17.77 19.92 -8.68
N MET A 37 -18.51 18.99 -9.29
CA MET A 37 -18.23 17.56 -9.19
C MET A 37 -16.91 17.23 -9.87
N HIS A 38 -16.66 17.75 -11.08
CA HIS A 38 -15.40 17.54 -11.79
C HIS A 38 -14.19 18.07 -11.01
N GLU A 39 -14.31 19.24 -10.39
CA GLU A 39 -13.26 19.80 -9.53
C GLU A 39 -13.00 18.92 -8.29
N LEU A 40 -14.05 18.36 -7.69
CA LEU A 40 -13.92 17.42 -6.59
C LEU A 40 -13.28 16.09 -7.02
N GLU A 41 -13.67 15.54 -8.16
CA GLU A 41 -13.10 14.32 -8.73
C GLU A 41 -11.62 14.49 -9.07
N ALA A 42 -11.24 15.61 -9.70
CA ALA A 42 -9.84 15.94 -9.97
C ALA A 42 -9.02 16.02 -8.67
N ARG A 43 -9.59 16.62 -7.61
CA ARG A 43 -8.96 16.64 -6.29
C ARG A 43 -8.86 15.23 -5.69
N TRP A 44 -9.83 14.36 -5.91
CA TRP A 44 -9.80 12.99 -5.41
C TRP A 44 -8.71 12.14 -6.05
N GLU A 45 -8.51 12.27 -7.37
CA GLU A 45 -7.45 11.54 -8.08
C GLU A 45 -6.05 11.93 -7.59
N SER A 46 -5.87 13.20 -7.18
CA SER A 46 -4.62 13.67 -6.62
C SER A 46 -4.41 13.35 -5.13
N ASN A 47 -5.45 12.90 -4.41
CA ASN A 47 -5.38 12.75 -2.95
C ASN A 47 -4.78 11.39 -2.56
N PRO A 48 -3.52 11.34 -2.05
CA PRO A 48 -2.87 10.08 -1.72
C PRO A 48 -3.57 9.33 -0.58
N LEU A 49 -4.27 10.02 0.31
CA LEU A 49 -5.01 9.40 1.42
C LEU A 49 -6.21 8.60 0.90
N LEU A 50 -6.90 9.09 -0.13
CA LEU A 50 -8.03 8.36 -0.71
C LEU A 50 -7.56 7.08 -1.41
N HIS A 51 -6.45 7.13 -2.15
CA HIS A 51 -5.84 5.93 -2.73
C HIS A 51 -5.44 4.91 -1.66
N LEU A 52 -4.92 5.41 -0.54
CA LEU A 52 -4.54 4.58 0.58
C LEU A 52 -5.76 3.91 1.23
N LEU A 53 -6.86 4.63 1.42
CA LEU A 53 -8.12 4.11 1.97
C LEU A 53 -8.88 3.19 1.00
N ALA A 54 -8.78 3.43 -0.30
CA ALA A 54 -9.39 2.60 -1.35
C ALA A 54 -8.65 1.27 -1.57
N SER A 55 -7.49 1.09 -0.93
CA SER A 55 -6.70 -0.13 -1.07
C SER A 55 -7.38 -1.35 -0.43
N PRO A 56 -7.14 -2.58 -0.93
CA PRO A 56 -7.84 -3.77 -0.45
C PRO A 56 -7.73 -3.97 1.07
N LEU A 57 -8.85 -4.29 1.73
CA LEU A 57 -8.86 -4.56 3.15
C LEU A 57 -8.13 -5.87 3.49
N ARG A 58 -7.29 -5.82 4.52
CA ARG A 58 -6.55 -6.96 5.08
C ARG A 58 -6.71 -6.99 6.59
N ARG A 59 -6.58 -8.17 7.19
CA ARG A 59 -6.69 -8.35 8.64
C ARG A 59 -5.31 -8.27 9.29
N CYS A 60 -5.15 -7.37 10.26
CA CYS A 60 -3.94 -7.29 11.08
C CYS A 60 -3.79 -8.55 11.93
N ILE A 61 -2.63 -9.19 11.92
CA ILE A 61 -2.41 -10.39 12.73
C ILE A 61 -2.45 -10.09 14.24
N VAL A 62 -2.04 -8.87 14.64
CA VAL A 62 -1.94 -8.48 16.06
C VAL A 62 -3.26 -8.00 16.63
N THR A 63 -3.93 -7.06 15.94
CA THR A 63 -5.14 -6.41 16.44
C THR A 63 -6.42 -7.07 15.91
N HIS A 64 -6.31 -7.96 14.92
CA HIS A 64 -7.43 -8.56 14.21
C HIS A 64 -8.38 -7.56 13.52
N ALA A 65 -8.03 -6.27 13.46
CA ALA A 65 -8.76 -5.25 12.73
C ALA A 65 -8.61 -5.46 11.21
N ALA A 66 -9.70 -5.19 10.47
CA ALA A 66 -9.67 -5.14 9.02
C ALA A 66 -9.35 -3.69 8.60
N LEU A 67 -8.24 -3.50 7.90
CA LEU A 67 -7.71 -2.19 7.53
C LEU A 67 -7.24 -2.20 6.06
N PRO A 68 -7.25 -1.06 5.36
CA PRO A 68 -6.66 -0.94 4.03
C PRO A 68 -5.18 -1.35 4.04
N ASN A 69 -4.74 -2.15 3.07
CA ASN A 69 -3.37 -2.65 3.04
C ASN A 69 -2.30 -1.55 2.89
N GLY A 70 -2.68 -0.37 2.39
CA GLY A 70 -1.82 0.81 2.35
C GLY A 70 -1.44 1.35 3.75
N LEU A 71 -2.18 1.00 4.81
CA LEU A 71 -1.83 1.30 6.21
C LEU A 71 -1.01 0.19 6.88
N MET A 72 -0.70 -0.88 6.14
CA MET A 72 -0.16 -2.11 6.71
C MET A 72 1.16 -2.49 6.05
N ILE A 73 2.02 -3.14 6.82
CA ILE A 73 3.29 -3.68 6.36
C ILE A 73 3.15 -5.19 6.24
N GLN A 74 3.54 -5.74 5.10
CA GLN A 74 3.61 -7.18 4.90
C GLN A 74 4.94 -7.72 5.42
N LEU A 75 4.89 -8.71 6.30
CA LEU A 75 6.05 -9.49 6.73
C LEU A 75 6.02 -10.84 6.02
N LYS A 76 7.10 -11.23 5.33
CA LYS A 76 7.24 -12.52 4.65
C LYS A 76 8.38 -13.34 5.24
N VAL A 77 8.19 -14.64 5.24
CA VAL A 77 9.22 -15.60 5.65
C VAL A 77 10.25 -15.72 4.55
N VAL A 78 11.52 -15.52 4.88
CA VAL A 78 12.66 -15.64 3.97
C VAL A 78 13.69 -16.60 4.59
N HIS A 79 14.31 -17.42 3.76
CA HIS A 79 15.44 -18.27 4.19
C HIS A 79 16.71 -17.43 4.10
N ILE A 80 17.37 -17.23 5.24
CA ILE A 80 18.66 -16.55 5.31
C ILE A 80 19.73 -17.62 5.56
N PRO A 81 20.76 -17.76 4.70
CA PRO A 81 21.85 -18.68 4.97
C PRO A 81 22.62 -18.22 6.22
N LYS A 82 22.84 -19.14 7.16
CA LYS A 82 23.55 -18.90 8.42
C LYS A 82 24.51 -20.05 8.69
N GLY A 83 25.77 -19.86 8.31
CA GLY A 83 26.80 -20.90 8.39
C GLY A 83 26.40 -22.13 7.56
N GLU A 84 26.33 -23.30 8.20
CA GLU A 84 25.94 -24.57 7.58
C GLU A 84 24.41 -24.76 7.45
N GLY A 85 23.60 -23.84 8.00
CA GLY A 85 22.13 -23.95 8.02
C GLY A 85 21.39 -22.83 7.30
N THR A 86 20.07 -22.98 7.20
CA THR A 86 19.15 -21.89 6.78
C THR A 86 18.28 -21.50 7.96
N GLU A 87 18.28 -20.21 8.30
CA GLU A 87 17.39 -19.65 9.31
C GLU A 87 16.16 -19.04 8.60
N LEU A 88 14.97 -19.38 9.07
CA LEU A 88 13.73 -18.77 8.61
C LEU A 88 13.55 -17.45 9.37
N THR A 89 13.56 -16.33 8.67
CA THR A 89 13.38 -15.01 9.28
C THR A 89 12.25 -14.24 8.61
N LEU A 90 11.43 -13.56 9.40
CA LEU A 90 10.39 -12.67 8.92
C LEU A 90 10.98 -11.30 8.58
N LEU A 91 10.84 -10.90 7.32
CA LEU A 91 11.33 -9.62 6.81
C LEU A 91 10.18 -8.79 6.21
N PRO A 92 10.24 -7.44 6.30
CA PRO A 92 9.31 -6.58 5.59
C PRO A 92 9.44 -6.77 4.07
N ASP A 93 8.31 -6.75 3.39
CA ASP A 93 8.20 -6.87 1.93
C ASP A 93 7.30 -5.76 1.36
N GLY A 94 7.56 -5.38 0.11
CA GLY A 94 6.73 -4.42 -0.62
C GLY A 94 6.87 -2.94 -0.20
N ILE A 95 7.81 -2.59 0.69
CA ILE A 95 8.08 -1.19 1.07
C ILE A 95 8.85 -0.45 -0.04
N LEU A 96 9.91 -1.07 -0.54
CA LEU A 96 10.76 -0.51 -1.60
C LEU A 96 10.05 -0.51 -2.96
N HIS A 97 10.46 0.39 -3.86
CA HIS A 97 9.84 0.53 -5.17
C HIS A 97 10.13 -0.73 -6.02
N PRO A 98 9.13 -1.29 -6.75
CA PRO A 98 9.29 -2.55 -7.49
C PRO A 98 10.41 -2.58 -8.53
N ARG A 99 10.85 -1.41 -9.01
CA ARG A 99 12.01 -1.27 -9.90
C ARG A 99 13.35 -1.54 -9.20
N TYR A 100 13.43 -1.25 -7.90
CA TYR A 100 14.67 -1.33 -7.11
C TYR A 100 14.74 -2.61 -6.28
N ALA A 101 13.59 -3.17 -5.88
CA ALA A 101 13.53 -4.39 -5.11
C ALA A 101 12.48 -5.35 -5.67
N GLN A 102 12.89 -6.61 -5.83
CA GLN A 102 11.96 -7.68 -6.17
C GLN A 102 11.09 -8.03 -4.97
N LYS A 103 9.82 -8.35 -5.24
CA LYS A 103 8.91 -8.83 -4.20
C LYS A 103 9.39 -10.20 -3.71
N LYS A 104 9.48 -10.35 -2.40
CA LYS A 104 9.82 -11.64 -1.78
C LYS A 104 8.71 -12.65 -2.05
N LEU A 105 9.05 -13.88 -2.37
CA LEU A 105 8.07 -14.96 -2.53
C LEU A 105 7.75 -15.59 -1.17
N GLY A 106 6.60 -16.26 -1.09
CA GLY A 106 6.21 -17.03 0.09
C GLY A 106 5.06 -16.45 0.89
N LYS A 107 4.69 -17.19 1.94
CA LYS A 107 3.60 -16.84 2.86
C LYS A 107 4.00 -15.61 3.67
N GLY A 108 3.05 -14.69 3.84
CA GLY A 108 3.24 -13.50 4.65
C GLY A 108 2.05 -13.17 5.51
N MET A 109 2.27 -12.28 6.47
CA MET A 109 1.25 -11.73 7.35
C MET A 109 1.23 -10.20 7.26
N TRP A 110 0.08 -9.61 7.55
CA TRP A 110 -0.09 -8.17 7.54
C TRP A 110 -0.09 -7.63 8.97
N VAL A 111 0.71 -6.60 9.20
CA VAL A 111 0.86 -5.92 10.49
C VAL A 111 0.55 -4.44 10.28
N LEU A 112 -0.19 -3.82 11.19
CA LEU A 112 -0.42 -2.37 11.14
C LEU A 112 0.93 -1.65 11.25
N GLY A 113 1.14 -0.59 10.46
CA GLY A 113 2.33 0.26 10.46
C GLY A 113 2.48 1.13 11.72
N ASP A 114 2.21 0.57 12.91
CA ASP A 114 2.26 1.25 14.19
C ASP A 114 3.33 0.62 15.10
N GLN A 115 4.12 1.46 15.78
CA GLN A 115 5.23 1.02 16.62
C GLN A 115 4.77 0.13 17.79
N GLN A 116 3.66 0.45 18.44
CA GLN A 116 3.15 -0.32 19.57
C GLN A 116 2.66 -1.69 19.11
N VAL A 117 2.09 -1.77 17.91
CA VAL A 117 1.69 -3.02 17.28
C VAL A 117 2.90 -3.93 17.01
N PHE A 118 4.01 -3.38 16.51
CA PHE A 118 5.25 -4.15 16.33
C PHE A 118 5.86 -4.62 17.65
N GLN A 119 5.84 -3.79 18.70
CA GLN A 119 6.29 -4.19 20.04
C GLN A 119 5.47 -5.38 20.56
N ARG A 120 4.13 -5.28 20.48
CA ARG A 120 3.23 -6.39 20.87
C ARG A 120 3.45 -7.64 20.04
N LEU A 121 3.70 -7.51 18.74
CA LEU A 121 4.02 -8.64 17.85
C LEU A 121 5.28 -9.39 18.32
N GLN A 122 6.30 -8.65 18.76
CA GLN A 122 7.57 -9.20 19.24
C GLN A 122 7.44 -9.80 20.63
N GLU A 123 6.80 -9.11 21.57
CA GLU A 123 6.60 -9.58 22.96
C GLU A 123 5.77 -10.86 23.01
N LYS A 124 4.64 -10.89 22.29
CA LYS A 124 3.70 -12.01 22.31
C LYS A 124 4.02 -13.09 21.28
N GLN A 125 5.05 -12.90 20.44
CA GLN A 125 5.46 -13.84 19.40
C GLN A 125 4.30 -14.28 18.48
N MET A 126 3.36 -13.36 18.18
CA MET A 126 2.11 -13.72 17.49
C MET A 126 2.32 -14.26 16.07
N HIS A 127 3.48 -14.01 15.49
CA HIS A 127 3.90 -14.52 14.19
C HIS A 127 3.98 -16.05 14.14
N ARG A 128 4.20 -16.73 15.28
CA ARG A 128 4.33 -18.20 15.35
C ARG A 128 3.07 -18.94 14.90
N SER A 129 1.90 -18.29 15.01
CA SER A 129 0.64 -18.84 14.49
C SER A 129 0.62 -19.00 12.96
N VAL A 130 1.40 -18.19 12.24
CA VAL A 130 1.48 -18.17 10.78
C VAL A 130 2.70 -18.93 10.28
N ALA A 131 3.82 -18.78 10.98
CA ALA A 131 5.12 -19.36 10.70
C ALA A 131 5.83 -19.72 12.03
N PRO A 132 5.63 -20.95 12.55
CA PRO A 132 6.10 -21.34 13.88
C PRO A 132 7.64 -21.36 14.00
N GLU A 133 8.32 -21.76 12.93
CA GLU A 133 9.78 -21.89 12.87
C GLU A 133 10.50 -20.57 12.52
N ALA A 134 9.76 -19.52 12.15
CA ALA A 134 10.37 -18.28 11.71
C ALA A 134 10.69 -17.35 12.88
N SER A 135 11.90 -16.82 12.91
CA SER A 135 12.32 -15.78 13.86
C SER A 135 11.90 -14.39 13.36
N LEU A 136 11.41 -13.54 14.27
CA LEU A 136 11.21 -12.11 13.97
C LEU A 136 12.49 -11.35 14.31
N LEU A 137 13.01 -10.57 13.35
CA LEU A 137 14.22 -9.78 13.56
C LEU A 137 14.01 -8.76 14.71
N PRO A 138 14.88 -8.71 15.74
CA PRO A 138 14.73 -7.75 16.84
C PRO A 138 14.76 -6.27 16.40
N ARG A 139 15.36 -6.00 15.23
CA ARG A 139 15.46 -4.67 14.62
C ARG A 139 14.50 -4.47 13.44
N VAL A 140 13.36 -5.18 13.43
CA VAL A 140 12.37 -5.07 12.34
C VAL A 140 11.86 -3.64 12.16
N LEU A 141 11.62 -2.89 13.25
CA LEU A 141 11.10 -1.53 13.16
C LEU A 141 12.15 -0.55 12.61
N PRO A 142 13.42 -0.51 13.10
CA PRO A 142 14.48 0.23 12.43
C PRO A 142 14.64 -0.11 10.95
N LEU A 143 14.54 -1.38 10.58
CA LEU A 143 14.61 -1.82 9.19
C LEU A 143 13.45 -1.28 8.34
N VAL A 144 12.22 -1.31 8.87
CA VAL A 144 11.05 -0.71 8.22
C VAL A 144 11.26 0.78 8.01
N THR A 145 11.69 1.50 9.05
CA THR A 145 11.96 2.94 8.96
C THR A 145 13.00 3.26 7.90
N HIS A 146 14.11 2.51 7.88
CA HIS A 146 15.14 2.64 6.85
C HIS A 146 14.58 2.42 5.44
N GLN A 147 13.82 1.35 5.22
CA GLN A 147 13.23 1.06 3.92
C GLN A 147 12.21 2.12 3.47
N LEU A 148 11.48 2.72 4.41
CA LEU A 148 10.59 3.85 4.10
C LEU A 148 11.38 5.09 3.66
N GLN A 149 12.50 5.38 4.31
CA GLN A 149 13.40 6.46 3.90
C GLN A 149 13.98 6.21 2.51
N GLU A 150 14.47 4.99 2.26
CA GLU A 150 14.96 4.58 0.93
C GLU A 150 13.87 4.71 -0.13
N ARG A 151 12.62 4.35 0.20
CA ARG A 151 11.50 4.48 -0.73
C ARG A 151 11.27 5.93 -1.16
N VAL A 152 11.39 6.89 -0.24
CA VAL A 152 11.26 8.33 -0.56
C VAL A 152 12.33 8.75 -1.57
N VAL A 153 13.58 8.31 -1.36
CA VAL A 153 14.69 8.59 -2.30
C VAL A 153 14.41 7.98 -3.67
N GLN A 154 13.99 6.72 -3.73
CA GLN A 154 13.65 6.02 -4.97
C GLN A 154 12.52 6.71 -5.76
N GLU A 155 11.46 7.15 -5.09
CA GLU A 155 10.36 7.87 -5.74
C GLU A 155 10.82 9.23 -6.27
N LEU A 156 11.69 9.93 -5.55
CA LEU A 156 12.27 11.20 -6.00
C LEU A 156 13.13 11.01 -7.25
N GLU A 157 13.97 9.98 -7.29
CA GLU A 157 14.77 9.64 -8.47
C GLU A 157 13.88 9.37 -9.70
N LEU A 158 12.80 8.61 -9.52
CA LEU A 158 11.85 8.33 -10.58
C LEU A 158 11.09 9.59 -11.04
N ALA A 159 10.73 10.47 -10.11
CA ALA A 159 10.09 11.73 -10.43
C ALA A 159 11.02 12.63 -11.26
N VAL A 160 12.30 12.74 -10.87
CA VAL A 160 13.32 13.47 -11.62
C VAL A 160 13.51 12.88 -13.03
N ALA A 161 13.61 11.56 -13.15
CA ALA A 161 13.74 10.90 -14.45
C ALA A 161 12.52 11.14 -15.37
N ARG A 162 11.30 11.18 -14.80
CA ARG A 162 10.07 11.51 -15.55
C ARG A 162 10.03 12.98 -15.98
N ALA A 163 10.54 13.89 -15.14
CA ALA A 163 10.63 15.30 -15.48
C ALA A 163 11.60 15.53 -16.66
N GLN A 164 12.79 14.92 -16.60
CA GLN A 164 13.82 15.06 -17.64
C GLN A 164 13.39 14.50 -19.01
N THR A 165 12.50 13.51 -19.04
CA THR A 165 11.98 12.90 -20.28
C THR A 165 10.73 13.59 -20.84
N GLY A 166 10.31 14.71 -20.24
CA GLY A 166 9.05 15.40 -20.59
C GLY A 166 7.81 14.53 -20.39
N ALA A 167 7.91 13.44 -19.62
CA ALA A 167 6.78 12.54 -19.38
C ALA A 167 5.72 13.21 -18.49
N LEU A 168 6.15 14.09 -17.57
CA LEU A 168 5.24 14.88 -16.74
C LEU A 168 4.46 15.91 -17.57
N GLU A 169 5.12 16.59 -18.50
CA GLU A 169 4.46 17.56 -19.40
C GLU A 169 3.44 16.86 -20.30
N ARG A 170 3.80 15.70 -20.86
CA ARG A 170 2.87 14.88 -21.65
C ARG A 170 1.68 14.39 -20.81
N ALA A 171 1.91 13.99 -19.56
CA ALA A 171 0.83 13.59 -18.67
C ALA A 171 -0.12 14.75 -18.34
N ALA A 172 0.43 15.96 -18.10
CA ALA A 172 -0.36 17.17 -17.90
C ALA A 172 -1.16 17.54 -19.16
N ALA A 173 -0.53 17.54 -20.33
CA ALA A 173 -1.22 17.80 -21.60
C ALA A 173 -2.32 16.76 -21.90
N HIS A 174 -2.12 15.49 -21.53
CA HIS A 174 -3.16 14.47 -21.64
C HIS A 174 -4.33 14.71 -20.67
N ALA A 175 -4.08 15.22 -19.47
CA ALA A 175 -5.14 15.58 -18.52
C ALA A 175 -6.00 16.74 -19.05
N ASP A 176 -5.38 17.77 -19.64
CA ASP A 176 -6.10 18.90 -20.26
C ASP A 176 -6.94 18.47 -21.46
N ASN A 177 -6.41 17.57 -22.29
CA ASN A 177 -7.15 16.97 -23.41
C ASN A 177 -8.30 16.08 -22.94
N ALA A 178 -8.13 15.34 -21.84
CA ALA A 178 -9.19 14.52 -21.27
C ALA A 178 -10.33 15.36 -20.67
N ALA A 179 -10.00 16.51 -20.05
CA ALA A 179 -10.99 17.43 -19.49
C ALA A 179 -11.86 18.12 -20.56
N SER A 180 -11.35 18.26 -21.80
CA SER A 180 -12.09 18.84 -22.93
C SER A 180 -12.85 17.81 -23.77
N ALA A 181 -12.62 16.52 -23.56
CA ALA A 181 -13.36 15.47 -24.24
C ALA A 181 -14.80 15.39 -23.68
N PRO A 182 -15.84 15.38 -24.51
CA PRO A 182 -17.21 15.23 -24.05
C PRO A 182 -17.34 13.92 -23.26
N TYR A 183 -17.78 14.03 -21.99
CA TYR A 183 -18.03 12.88 -21.14
C TYR A 183 -19.12 12.02 -21.77
N HIS A 184 -18.72 10.94 -22.42
CA HIS A 184 -19.63 9.88 -22.79
C HIS A 184 -19.64 8.91 -21.60
N PRO A 185 -20.74 8.80 -20.84
CA PRO A 185 -20.90 7.73 -19.87
C PRO A 185 -20.91 6.41 -20.66
N GLY A 186 -19.72 5.84 -20.82
CA GLY A 186 -19.58 4.50 -21.36
C GLY A 186 -20.38 3.56 -20.47
N PRO A 187 -20.99 2.49 -21.03
CA PRO A 187 -21.70 1.50 -20.22
C PRO A 187 -20.74 1.06 -19.14
N ALA A 188 -21.11 1.27 -17.87
CA ALA A 188 -20.28 1.07 -16.69
C ALA A 188 -19.49 -0.22 -16.85
N GLN A 189 -18.25 -0.10 -17.34
CA GLN A 189 -17.35 -1.22 -17.39
C GLN A 189 -17.04 -1.45 -15.93
N ALA A 190 -17.72 -2.43 -15.34
CA ALA A 190 -17.31 -3.05 -14.10
C ALA A 190 -15.86 -3.49 -14.34
N ARG A 191 -14.92 -2.56 -14.07
CA ARG A 191 -13.50 -2.82 -14.04
C ARG A 191 -13.35 -3.80 -12.90
N HIS A 192 -13.50 -5.06 -13.24
CA HIS A 192 -13.06 -6.18 -12.44
C HIS A 192 -11.59 -5.87 -12.19
N MET A 193 -11.28 -5.37 -10.99
CA MET A 193 -9.91 -5.23 -10.51
C MET A 193 -9.34 -6.64 -10.41
N ARG A 194 -8.93 -7.21 -11.55
CA ARG A 194 -8.04 -8.36 -11.57
C ARG A 194 -6.71 -7.84 -11.02
N SER A 195 -6.42 -8.16 -9.77
CA SER A 195 -5.17 -7.77 -9.11
C SER A 195 -3.96 -8.59 -9.58
N ASP A 196 -4.05 -9.28 -10.72
CA ASP A 196 -3.05 -10.20 -11.22
C ASP A 196 -2.64 -9.83 -12.66
N ALA A 197 -2.20 -8.59 -12.86
CA ALA A 197 -1.32 -8.29 -13.98
C ALA A 197 0.10 -8.61 -13.53
N LEU A 198 0.57 -9.81 -13.89
CA LEU A 198 1.97 -10.20 -13.82
C LEU A 198 2.78 -9.22 -14.68
N TYR A 199 3.31 -8.18 -14.05
CA TYR A 199 4.39 -7.39 -14.62
C TYR A 199 5.62 -8.29 -14.67
N THR A 200 6.03 -8.70 -15.87
CA THR A 200 7.36 -9.28 -16.12
C THR A 200 8.34 -8.12 -16.32
N PRO A 201 9.21 -7.78 -15.35
CA PRO A 201 10.32 -6.91 -15.64
C PRO A 201 11.30 -7.68 -16.54
N GLU A 202 11.60 -7.14 -17.73
CA GLU A 202 12.88 -7.44 -18.36
C GLU A 202 13.97 -6.96 -17.39
N ALA A 203 14.71 -7.91 -16.84
CA ALA A 203 15.72 -7.66 -15.83
C ALA A 203 16.90 -6.87 -16.43
N PRO A 204 17.30 -5.73 -15.83
CA PRO A 204 18.63 -5.19 -16.05
C PRO A 204 19.64 -6.14 -15.42
N ARG A 205 20.54 -6.68 -16.24
CA ARG A 205 21.67 -7.51 -15.80
C ARG A 205 22.70 -6.66 -15.05
N HIS A 206 22.48 -6.40 -13.77
CA HIS A 206 23.55 -5.95 -12.89
C HIS A 206 23.54 -6.81 -11.63
N GLY A 207 24.49 -7.74 -11.57
CA GLY A 207 24.78 -8.53 -10.38
C GLY A 207 25.37 -7.63 -9.30
N ALA A 208 24.54 -7.17 -8.38
CA ALA A 208 24.99 -6.70 -7.07
C ALA A 208 24.67 -7.82 -6.07
N SER A 209 25.65 -8.69 -5.85
CA SER A 209 25.65 -9.61 -4.72
C SER A 209 25.78 -8.77 -3.45
N LEU A 210 24.71 -8.66 -2.67
CA LEU A 210 24.72 -8.05 -1.35
C LEU A 210 25.40 -9.02 -0.38
N VAL A 211 26.72 -9.07 -0.43
CA VAL A 211 27.55 -9.73 0.58
C VAL A 211 27.61 -8.79 1.77
N LEU A 212 26.94 -9.17 2.87
CA LEU A 212 27.15 -8.55 4.17
C LEU A 212 28.55 -8.98 4.66
N HIS A 213 29.55 -8.15 4.42
CA HIS A 213 30.86 -8.30 5.05
C HIS A 213 30.78 -7.81 6.50
N GLU A 214 30.80 -8.73 7.46
CA GLU A 214 31.19 -8.39 8.83
C GLU A 214 32.70 -8.11 8.83
N SER A 215 33.07 -6.84 8.95
CA SER A 215 34.45 -6.41 9.10
C SER A 215 34.77 -6.32 10.59
N THR A 216 35.47 -7.33 11.09
CA THR A 216 36.27 -7.24 12.32
C THR A 216 37.69 -6.93 11.91
N ASP A 217 38.15 -5.69 12.13
CA ASP A 217 39.52 -5.42 12.57
C ASP A 217 39.71 -3.95 12.95
N GLY A 218 40.32 -3.75 14.12
CA GLY A 218 40.67 -2.45 14.65
C GLY A 218 41.99 -1.95 14.09
N ALA A 219 42.00 -0.68 13.67
CA ALA A 219 43.20 0.14 13.63
C ALA A 219 42.80 1.62 13.70
N ALA A 220 43.45 2.34 14.61
CA ALA A 220 43.23 3.74 14.87
C ALA A 220 43.67 4.62 13.69
N ALA A 221 42.75 5.47 13.19
CA ALA A 221 43.10 6.65 12.42
C ALA A 221 42.26 7.83 12.89
N ARG A 222 42.94 8.82 13.46
CA ARG A 222 42.39 10.13 13.80
C ARG A 222 42.10 10.89 12.50
N LEU A 223 40.84 11.21 12.24
CA LEU A 223 40.44 12.35 11.42
C LEU A 223 39.27 13.06 12.12
N SER A 224 39.43 14.37 12.28
CA SER A 224 38.47 15.32 12.87
C SER A 224 37.30 15.61 11.90
N PRO A 225 36.19 16.22 12.36
CA PRO A 225 34.85 15.96 11.83
C PRO A 225 34.40 16.96 10.75
N PRO A 226 33.42 16.57 9.92
CA PRO A 226 32.44 17.49 9.40
C PRO A 226 31.06 17.23 10.03
N GLY A 227 30.70 18.17 10.90
CA GLY A 227 29.38 18.82 11.02
C GLY A 227 28.12 18.09 10.56
N ALA A 228 27.23 17.91 11.53
CA ALA A 228 25.76 17.93 11.39
C ALA A 228 25.13 16.79 10.59
N CYS A 229 25.06 15.61 11.20
CA CYS A 229 23.90 14.74 11.00
C CYS A 229 22.66 15.53 11.46
N VAL A 230 21.88 16.05 10.50
CA VAL A 230 20.52 16.48 10.76
C VAL A 230 19.74 15.22 11.11
N ALA A 231 19.66 14.93 12.41
CA ALA A 231 18.70 13.99 12.93
C ALA A 231 17.32 14.57 12.65
N TYR A 232 16.72 14.19 11.51
CA TYR A 232 15.28 14.31 11.34
C TYR A 232 14.66 13.32 12.33
N ALA A 233 14.54 13.74 13.59
CA ALA A 233 13.50 13.23 14.45
C ALA A 233 12.20 13.56 13.73
N VAL A 234 11.61 12.57 13.06
CA VAL A 234 10.23 12.63 12.62
C VAL A 234 9.42 12.24 13.86
N PRO A 235 8.93 13.20 14.66
CA PRO A 235 8.17 12.85 15.85
C PRO A 235 6.78 12.46 15.35
N GLY A 236 6.40 11.20 15.53
CA GLY A 236 4.99 10.82 15.56
C GLY A 236 4.22 10.80 14.23
N LEU A 237 4.82 10.38 13.12
CA LEU A 237 4.08 10.24 11.84
C LEU A 237 2.86 9.28 11.91
N PHE A 238 2.73 8.44 12.96
CA PHE A 238 1.61 7.52 13.12
C PHE A 238 0.97 7.47 14.52
N GLY A 239 1.50 8.21 15.52
CA GLY A 239 1.14 8.01 16.93
C GLY A 239 -0.32 8.32 17.28
N ASP A 240 -0.91 9.35 16.68
CA ASP A 240 -2.30 9.76 16.97
C ASP A 240 -3.29 9.42 15.86
N ALA A 241 -2.88 9.41 14.60
CA ALA A 241 -3.78 9.19 13.47
C ALA A 241 -4.26 7.73 13.38
N ALA A 242 -3.38 6.76 13.63
CA ALA A 242 -3.74 5.34 13.60
C ALA A 242 -4.64 4.96 14.79
N LEU A 243 -4.42 5.56 15.96
CA LEU A 243 -5.24 5.36 17.15
C LEU A 243 -6.65 5.96 16.97
N ARG A 244 -6.75 7.13 16.34
CA ARG A 244 -8.06 7.73 15.96
C ARG A 244 -8.77 6.92 14.88
N ALA A 245 -8.06 6.39 13.89
CA ALA A 245 -8.64 5.51 12.87
C ALA A 245 -9.13 4.18 13.46
N ALA A 246 -8.39 3.60 14.41
CA ALA A 246 -8.80 2.40 15.14
C ALA A 246 -10.01 2.66 16.06
N ALA A 247 -10.07 3.83 16.70
CA ALA A 247 -11.23 4.27 17.48
C ALA A 247 -12.47 4.48 16.59
N LEU A 248 -12.31 5.08 15.41
CA LEU A 248 -13.38 5.21 14.40
C LEU A 248 -13.86 3.85 13.88
N ALA A 249 -12.95 2.90 13.66
CA ALA A 249 -13.31 1.54 13.24
C ALA A 249 -14.03 0.73 14.33
N HIS A 250 -13.83 1.08 15.61
CA HIS A 250 -14.59 0.51 16.72
C HIS A 250 -15.99 1.12 16.82
N LEU A 251 -16.14 2.43 16.57
CA LEU A 251 -17.44 3.12 16.55
C LEU A 251 -18.35 2.71 15.39
N LEU A 252 -17.81 2.10 14.33
CA LEU A 252 -18.57 1.60 13.18
C LEU A 252 -19.03 0.14 13.31
N ARG A 253 -18.82 -0.50 14.48
CA ARG A 253 -19.24 -1.89 14.74
C ARG A 253 -20.45 -2.03 15.68
N ASP A 254 -20.92 -0.92 16.24
CA ASP A 254 -22.18 -0.82 16.96
C ASP A 254 -23.25 -0.18 16.05
#